data_AF-J9HGW5-F1
#
_entry.id   AF-J9HGW5-F1
#
_cell.length_a   1.000
_cell.length_b   1.000
_cell.length_c   1.000
_cell.angle_alpha   90.00
_cell.angle_beta   90.00
_cell.angle_gamma   90.00
#
_symmetry.space_group_name_H-M   'P 1'
#
loop_
_entity.id
_entity.type
_entity.pdbx_description
1 polymer ?
#
loop_
_entity_poly.entity_id
_entity_poly.type
_entity_poly.pdbx_seq_one_letter_code
_entity_poly.pdbx_strand_id
1 'polypeptide(L)'
;MSCASVLTSKDLPDIESLLALNPRVKSHGSLVPTTETKVNKKHWKRNTDRSCTSCTPLTNDFSDIKHTTLSERAALREAARCL
;
A
#
# COMPACT_ATOMS: atom_id res chain seq x y z
N MET A 1 -40.03 -26.90 -3.57
CA MET A 1 -38.98 -25.86 -3.44
C MET A 1 -37.65 -26.57 -3.61
N SER A 2 -37.06 -26.50 -4.80
CA SER A 2 -35.82 -27.23 -5.13
C SER A 2 -34.64 -26.54 -4.45
N CYS A 3 -33.96 -27.24 -3.53
CA CYS A 3 -32.64 -26.80 -3.07
C CYS A 3 -31.69 -26.84 -4.28
N ALA A 4 -31.39 -25.68 -4.84
CA ALA A 4 -30.26 -25.56 -5.75
C ALA A 4 -29.00 -25.95 -4.97
N SER A 5 -28.29 -26.99 -5.41
CA SER A 5 -27.05 -27.41 -4.78
C SER A 5 -26.05 -26.25 -4.86
N VAL A 6 -25.64 -25.71 -3.71
CA VAL A 6 -24.62 -24.65 -3.66
C VAL A 6 -23.31 -25.24 -4.18
N LEU A 7 -22.75 -24.61 -5.22
CA LEU A 7 -21.44 -24.97 -5.78
C LEU A 7 -20.36 -24.64 -4.74
N THR A 8 -19.90 -25.65 -4.01
CA THR A 8 -18.95 -25.50 -2.89
C THR A 8 -17.52 -25.16 -3.33
N SER A 9 -17.24 -25.26 -4.62
CA SER A 9 -15.93 -24.95 -5.24
C SER A 9 -15.83 -23.54 -5.82
N LYS A 10 -16.85 -22.69 -5.60
CA LYS A 10 -16.87 -21.30 -6.06
C LYS A 10 -17.08 -20.35 -4.89
N ASP A 11 -16.40 -19.23 -4.94
CA ASP A 11 -16.57 -18.15 -3.98
C ASP A 11 -17.98 -17.53 -4.13
N LEU A 12 -18.56 -17.13 -3.00
CA LEU A 12 -19.81 -16.37 -2.97
C LEU A 12 -19.53 -14.89 -3.34
N PRO A 13 -20.54 -14.11 -3.78
CA PRO A 13 -20.33 -12.73 -4.25
C PRO A 13 -19.68 -11.79 -3.21
N ASP A 14 -19.94 -12.01 -1.92
CA ASP A 14 -19.30 -11.28 -0.82
C ASP A 14 -17.81 -11.62 -0.68
N ILE A 15 -17.44 -12.90 -0.82
CA ILE A 15 -16.04 -13.35 -0.84
C ILE A 15 -15.32 -12.83 -2.09
N GLU A 16 -15.96 -12.84 -3.25
CA GLU A 16 -15.40 -12.28 -4.49
C GLU A 16 -15.08 -10.78 -4.33
N SER A 17 -15.94 -10.04 -3.63
CA SER A 17 -15.72 -8.62 -3.29
C SER A 17 -14.51 -8.43 -2.37
N LEU A 18 -14.37 -9.27 -1.33
CA LEU A 18 -13.20 -9.25 -0.45
C LEU A 18 -11.90 -9.58 -1.20
N LEU A 19 -11.97 -10.48 -2.17
CA LEU A 19 -10.82 -10.92 -2.98
C LEU A 19 -10.51 -9.99 -4.16
N ALA A 20 -11.15 -8.82 -4.27
CA ALA A 20 -10.99 -7.90 -5.40
C ALA A 20 -9.55 -7.42 -5.61
N LEU A 21 -8.75 -7.29 -4.53
CA LEU A 21 -7.34 -6.86 -4.58
C LEU A 21 -6.33 -8.00 -4.41
N ASN A 22 -6.79 -9.25 -4.34
CA ASN A 22 -5.91 -10.41 -4.26
C ASN A 22 -5.06 -10.50 -5.55
N PRO A 23 -3.73 -10.68 -5.46
CA PRO A 23 -2.87 -10.73 -6.64
C PRO A 23 -3.28 -11.84 -7.61
N ARG A 24 -3.41 -11.49 -8.90
CA ARG A 24 -3.69 -12.40 -10.01
C ARG A 24 -2.76 -12.10 -11.18
N VAL A 25 -2.40 -13.13 -11.94
CA VAL A 25 -1.57 -12.97 -13.14
C VAL A 25 -2.39 -12.27 -14.23
N LYS A 26 -1.87 -11.17 -14.77
CA LYS A 26 -2.46 -10.50 -15.94
C LYS A 26 -1.96 -11.18 -17.22
N SER A 27 -2.87 -11.64 -18.06
CA SER A 27 -2.54 -12.27 -19.35
C SER A 27 -2.13 -11.27 -20.44
N HIS A 28 -2.38 -9.98 -20.22
CA HIS A 28 -2.12 -8.89 -21.16
C HIS A 28 -1.51 -7.68 -20.44
N GLY A 29 -1.05 -6.70 -21.24
CA GLY A 29 -0.59 -5.41 -20.72
C GLY A 29 -1.72 -4.57 -20.13
N SER A 30 -1.38 -3.70 -19.17
CA SER A 30 -2.31 -2.71 -18.62
C SER A 30 -2.25 -1.40 -19.39
N LEU A 31 -3.40 -0.84 -19.73
CA LEU A 31 -3.52 0.49 -20.35
C LEU A 31 -4.11 1.47 -19.34
N VAL A 32 -3.34 2.49 -18.95
CA VAL A 32 -3.79 3.59 -18.08
C VAL A 32 -3.22 4.91 -18.62
N PRO A 33 -4.05 5.94 -18.89
CA PRO A 33 -3.58 7.23 -19.38
C PRO A 33 -2.58 7.91 -18.44
N THR A 34 -1.69 8.73 -19.01
CA THR A 34 -0.71 9.51 -18.24
C THR A 34 -1.40 10.50 -17.28
N THR A 35 -2.56 11.02 -17.67
CA THR A 35 -3.37 11.92 -16.82
C THR A 35 -3.82 11.21 -15.54
N GLU A 36 -4.35 9.99 -15.66
CA GLU A 36 -4.82 9.19 -14.52
C GLU A 36 -3.67 8.73 -13.63
N THR A 37 -2.57 8.26 -14.22
CA THR A 37 -1.38 7.84 -13.42
C THR A 37 -0.80 9.00 -12.60
N LYS A 38 -0.81 10.24 -13.13
CA LYS A 38 -0.40 11.44 -12.38
C LYS A 38 -1.32 11.76 -11.21
N VAL A 39 -2.63 11.58 -11.37
CA VAL A 39 -3.60 11.77 -10.28
C VAL A 39 -3.43 10.67 -9.22
N ASN A 40 -3.40 9.40 -9.63
CA ASN A 40 -3.25 8.25 -8.74
C ASN A 40 -1.93 8.26 -7.97
N LYS A 41 -0.83 8.74 -8.57
CA LYS A 41 0.47 8.88 -7.89
C LYS A 41 0.36 9.72 -6.61
N LYS A 42 -0.48 10.76 -6.59
CA LYS A 42 -0.66 11.62 -5.41
C LYS A 42 -1.34 10.89 -4.26
N HIS A 43 -2.27 9.98 -4.57
CA HIS A 43 -3.00 9.20 -3.56
C HIS A 43 -2.09 8.24 -2.77
N TRP A 44 -1.04 7.70 -3.42
CA TRP A 44 -0.14 6.69 -2.83
C TRP A 44 1.21 7.26 -2.34
N LYS A 45 1.37 8.58 -2.29
CA LYS A 45 2.65 9.25 -1.97
C LYS A 45 3.02 9.03 -0.49
N ARG A 46 4.19 8.42 -0.24
CA ARG A 46 4.70 8.13 1.13
C ARG A 46 5.79 9.08 1.61
N ASN A 47 6.68 9.49 0.71
CA ASN A 47 7.78 10.39 1.02
C ASN A 47 7.43 11.84 0.67
N THR A 48 8.23 12.78 1.17
CA THR A 48 8.10 14.21 0.89
C THR A 48 7.97 14.47 -0.61
N ASP A 49 7.01 15.32 -0.97
CA ASP A 49 6.84 15.72 -2.36
C ASP A 49 7.94 16.70 -2.77
N ARG A 50 8.59 16.42 -3.90
CA ARG A 50 9.70 17.26 -4.40
C ARG A 50 9.21 18.61 -4.93
N SER A 51 7.93 18.68 -5.32
CA SER A 51 7.27 19.93 -5.72
C SER A 51 6.72 20.73 -4.54
N CYS A 52 6.77 20.21 -3.31
CA CYS A 52 6.27 20.94 -2.15
C CYS A 52 7.28 22.01 -1.73
N THR A 53 6.89 23.28 -1.85
CA THR A 53 7.72 24.42 -1.45
C THR A 53 7.40 24.92 -0.05
N SER A 54 6.34 24.42 0.58
CA SER A 54 5.95 24.75 1.95
C SER A 54 6.30 23.62 2.91
N CYS A 55 6.76 23.98 4.10
CA CYS A 55 6.96 23.06 5.21
C CYS A 55 5.71 23.04 6.09
N THR A 56 5.40 21.90 6.68
CA THR A 56 4.42 21.84 7.78
C THR A 56 4.96 22.66 8.96
N PRO A 57 4.14 23.50 9.63
CA PRO A 57 4.59 24.24 10.81
C PRO A 57 5.09 23.29 11.89
N LEU A 58 6.25 23.59 12.48
CA LEU A 58 6.88 22.80 13.55
C LEU A 58 6.92 23.56 14.88
N THR A 59 6.10 24.60 15.03
CA THR A 59 6.05 25.41 16.25
C THR A 59 5.68 24.52 17.45
N ASN A 60 6.55 24.47 18.46
CA ASN A 60 6.43 23.63 19.65
C ASN A 60 6.38 22.11 19.39
N ASP A 61 6.93 21.63 18.26
CA ASP A 61 7.15 20.20 18.02
C ASP A 61 8.56 19.78 18.47
N PHE A 62 8.63 18.89 19.46
CA PHE A 62 9.87 18.31 20.01
C PHE A 62 9.95 16.80 19.77
N SER A 63 9.25 16.30 18.76
CA SER A 63 9.28 14.89 18.38
C SER A 63 10.68 14.44 17.92
N ASP A 64 10.95 13.14 18.05
CA ASP A 64 12.21 12.56 17.56
C ASP A 64 12.21 12.46 16.03
N ILE A 65 13.00 13.31 15.37
CA ILE A 65 13.13 13.37 13.91
C ILE A 65 14.35 12.60 13.37
N LYS A 66 15.13 11.93 14.22
CA LYS A 66 16.34 11.23 13.78
C LYS A 66 15.98 10.13 12.79
N HIS A 67 16.53 10.20 11.58
CA HIS A 67 16.38 9.14 10.57
C HIS A 67 17.04 7.81 10.98
N THR A 68 17.83 7.82 12.05
CA THR A 68 18.58 6.68 12.58
C THR A 68 17.90 6.00 13.76
N THR A 69 16.76 6.51 14.25
CA THR A 69 16.00 5.84 15.30
C THR A 69 15.40 4.53 14.75
N LEU A 70 15.78 3.40 15.35
CA LEU A 70 15.30 2.07 14.99
C LEU A 70 14.41 1.52 16.10
N SER A 71 13.25 0.96 15.73
CA SER A 71 12.46 0.13 16.63
C SER A 71 13.08 -1.26 16.77
N GLU A 72 12.66 -2.03 17.78
CA GLU A 72 13.17 -3.39 18.04
C GLU A 72 13.26 -4.26 16.77
N ARG A 73 12.16 -4.35 15.99
CA ARG A 73 12.13 -5.10 14.73
C ARG A 73 13.21 -4.65 13.74
N ALA A 74 13.39 -3.34 13.60
CA ALA A 74 14.35 -2.78 12.65
C ALA A 74 15.79 -2.95 13.16
N ALA A 75 16.02 -2.79 14.46
CA ALA A 75 17.30 -2.99 15.10
C ALA A 75 17.79 -4.44 14.98
N LEU A 76 16.91 -5.43 15.22
CA LEU A 76 17.24 -6.85 15.02
C LEU A 76 17.68 -7.14 13.57
N ARG A 77 16.94 -6.59 12.60
CA ARG A 77 17.28 -6.74 11.17
C ARG A 77 18.63 -6.10 10.84
N GLU A 78 18.89 -4.89 11.34
CA GLU A 78 20.12 -4.16 11.04
C GLU A 78 21.34 -4.77 11.73
N ALA A 79 21.19 -5.25 12.96
CA ALA A 79 22.24 -5.98 13.68
C ALA A 79 22.65 -7.27 12.96
N ALA A 80 21.69 -8.03 12.43
CA ALA A 80 21.94 -9.27 11.67
C ALA A 80 22.58 -9.03 10.29
N ARG A 81 22.60 -7.79 9.79
CA ARG A 81 23.18 -7.42 8.50
C ARG A 81 24.69 -7.13 8.58
N CYS A 82 25.22 -6.82 9.77
CA CYS A 82 26.64 -6.51 9.96
C CYS A 82 27.48 -7.74 9.54
N LEU A 83 28.49 -7.51 8.68
CA LEU A 83 29.33 -8.58 8.11
C LEU A 83 30.56 -8.84 8.98
#